data_AF-B7JYV3-F1
#
_entry.id   AF-B7JYV3-F1
#
_cell.length_a   1.000
_cell.length_b   1.000
_cell.length_c   1.000
_cell.angle_alpha   90.00
_cell.angle_beta   90.00
_cell.angle_gamma   90.00
#
_symmetry.space_group_name_H-M   'P 1'
#
loop_
_entity.id
_entity.type
_entity.pdbx_description
1 polymer ?
#
loop_
_entity_poly.entity_id
_entity_poly.type
_entity_poly.pdbx_seq_one_letter_code
_entity_poly.pdbx_strand_id
1 'polypeptide(L)'
;MASLTLSEITYYRSRLADYPDAILVLDEIIACDGDLEDAAINLAIAAGQLPDCTDWLDGLAKRYRVELCQEMIQQELSQGNVIPVINHLIQSKIGPDILVIPVVFYVMKIGINNFCAPLS
;
A
#
# COMPACT_ATOMS: atom_id res chain seq x y z
N MET A 1 -6.36 -11.14 7.09
CA MET A 1 -5.23 -10.74 6.24
C MET A 1 -5.80 -10.02 5.04
N ALA A 2 -5.23 -8.87 4.68
CA ALA A 2 -5.70 -8.08 3.54
C ALA A 2 -5.07 -8.65 2.27
N SER A 3 -5.88 -8.95 1.25
CA SER A 3 -5.38 -9.52 0.00
C SER A 3 -6.06 -8.89 -1.22
N LEU A 4 -5.36 -8.88 -2.35
CA LEU A 4 -5.92 -8.53 -3.65
C LEU A 4 -6.29 -9.77 -4.45
N THR A 5 -7.43 -9.72 -5.10
CA THR A 5 -7.83 -10.73 -6.09
C THR A 5 -7.09 -10.53 -7.40
N LEU A 6 -7.00 -11.57 -8.21
CA LEU A 6 -6.37 -11.48 -9.54
C LEU A 6 -7.03 -10.42 -10.45
N SER A 7 -8.35 -10.22 -10.33
CA SER A 7 -9.06 -9.19 -11.09
C SER A 7 -8.69 -7.77 -10.63
N GLU A 8 -8.56 -7.54 -9.32
CA GLU A 8 -8.06 -6.27 -8.78
C GLU A 8 -6.63 -6.01 -9.22
N ILE A 9 -5.76 -7.01 -9.15
CA ILE A 9 -4.36 -6.88 -9.59
C ILE A 9 -4.31 -6.53 -11.09
N THR A 10 -5.09 -7.21 -11.92
CA THR A 10 -5.18 -6.92 -13.36
C THR A 10 -5.69 -5.50 -13.62
N TYR A 11 -6.69 -5.06 -12.86
CA TYR A 11 -7.20 -3.69 -12.92
C TYR A 11 -6.10 -2.68 -12.57
N TYR A 12 -5.41 -2.83 -11.44
CA TYR A 12 -4.35 -1.91 -11.01
C TYR A 12 -3.16 -1.92 -11.96
N ARG A 13 -2.80 -3.07 -12.53
CA ARG A 13 -1.74 -3.18 -13.53
C ARG A 13 -1.99 -2.31 -14.75
N SER A 14 -3.23 -2.25 -15.22
CA SER A 14 -3.61 -1.38 -16.34
C SER A 14 -3.54 0.11 -15.99
N ARG A 15 -3.90 0.46 -14.75
CA ARG A 15 -3.92 1.85 -14.26
C ARG A 15 -2.52 2.37 -13.93
N LEU A 16 -1.62 1.49 -13.50
CA LEU A 16 -0.26 1.80 -13.06
C LEU A 16 0.78 1.39 -14.11
N ALA A 17 0.39 1.23 -15.38
CA ALA A 17 1.26 0.79 -16.46
C ALA A 17 2.51 1.67 -16.65
N ASP A 18 2.40 2.97 -16.34
CA ASP A 18 3.50 3.93 -16.45
C ASP A 18 4.40 4.00 -15.19
N TYR A 19 4.16 3.12 -14.20
CA TYR A 19 4.89 3.08 -12.93
C TYR A 19 5.61 1.72 -12.79
N PRO A 20 6.88 1.59 -13.23
CA PRO A 20 7.61 0.32 -13.21
C PRO A 20 7.67 -0.33 -11.83
N ASP A 21 7.90 0.46 -10.78
CA ASP A 21 7.91 -0.03 -9.39
C ASP A 21 6.55 -0.60 -8.98
N ALA A 22 5.45 -0.05 -9.51
CA ALA A 22 4.12 -0.60 -9.27
C ALA A 22 3.91 -1.96 -9.93
N ILE A 23 4.48 -2.17 -11.12
CA ILE A 23 4.41 -3.46 -11.79
C ILE A 23 5.19 -4.51 -10.99
N LEU A 24 6.39 -4.17 -10.50
CA LEU A 24 7.19 -5.04 -9.64
C LEU A 24 6.43 -5.42 -8.37
N VAL A 25 5.81 -4.44 -7.69
CA VAL A 25 5.01 -4.71 -6.49
C VAL A 25 3.81 -5.58 -6.80
N LEU A 26 3.09 -5.33 -7.90
CA LEU A 26 1.93 -6.15 -8.28
C LEU A 26 2.32 -7.59 -8.64
N ASP A 27 3.50 -7.80 -9.23
CA ASP A 27 4.04 -9.14 -9.48
C ASP A 27 4.37 -9.89 -8.19
N GLU A 28 4.98 -9.20 -7.21
CA GLU A 28 5.23 -9.79 -5.90
C GLU A 28 3.92 -10.16 -5.20
N ILE A 29 2.91 -9.29 -5.27
CA ILE A 29 1.58 -9.58 -4.71
C ILE A 29 0.96 -10.81 -5.38
N ILE A 30 1.12 -11.00 -6.69
CA ILE A 30 0.67 -12.24 -7.38
C ILE A 30 1.43 -13.45 -6.86
N ALA A 31 2.75 -13.34 -6.70
CA ALA A 31 3.59 -14.44 -6.22
C ALA A 31 3.24 -14.87 -4.79
N CYS A 32 2.70 -13.96 -3.98
CA CYS A 32 2.17 -14.20 -2.64
C CYS A 32 0.67 -14.55 -2.63
N ASP A 33 0.11 -15.06 -3.73
CA ASP A 33 -1.31 -15.43 -3.85
C ASP A 33 -2.29 -14.29 -3.51
N GLY A 34 -1.85 -13.05 -3.72
CA GLY A 34 -2.58 -11.83 -3.42
C GLY A 34 -2.40 -11.31 -1.99
N ASP A 35 -1.68 -11.99 -1.10
CA ASP A 35 -1.47 -11.56 0.28
C ASP A 35 -0.58 -10.30 0.34
N LEU A 36 -1.12 -9.22 0.90
CA LEU A 36 -0.42 -7.95 0.98
C LEU A 36 0.67 -7.93 2.05
N GLU A 37 0.48 -8.65 3.16
CA GLU A 37 1.43 -8.69 4.26
C GLU A 37 2.70 -9.43 3.82
N ASP A 38 2.54 -10.62 3.26
CA ASP A 38 3.66 -11.44 2.78
C ASP A 38 4.44 -10.72 1.68
N ALA A 39 3.74 -10.12 0.72
CA ALA A 39 4.38 -9.33 -0.33
C ALA A 39 5.12 -8.12 0.24
N ALA A 40 4.54 -7.40 1.21
CA ALA A 40 5.20 -6.27 1.85
C ALA A 40 6.46 -6.69 2.61
N ILE A 41 6.45 -7.84 3.30
CA ILE A 41 7.61 -8.40 4.00
C ILE A 41 8.73 -8.71 3.00
N ASN A 42 8.42 -9.38 1.88
CA ASN A 42 9.42 -9.69 0.85
C ASN A 42 10.03 -8.43 0.24
N LEU A 43 9.20 -7.44 -0.10
CA LEU A 43 9.64 -6.14 -0.63
C LEU A 43 10.50 -5.38 0.39
N ALA A 44 10.15 -5.46 1.68
CA ALA A 44 10.89 -4.81 2.74
C ALA A 44 12.29 -5.41 2.88
N ILE A 45 12.40 -6.74 2.87
CA ILE A 45 13.68 -7.46 2.88
C ILE A 45 14.51 -7.06 1.65
N ALA A 46 13.91 -7.03 0.46
CA ALA A 46 14.59 -6.60 -0.78
C ALA A 46 15.08 -5.14 -0.70
N ALA A 47 14.36 -4.28 0.03
CA ALA A 47 14.72 -2.89 0.31
C ALA A 47 15.68 -2.72 1.50
N GLY A 48 16.22 -3.81 2.06
CA GLY A 48 17.18 -3.78 3.17
C GLY A 48 16.58 -3.50 4.55
N GLN A 49 15.26 -3.65 4.69
CA GLN A 49 14.58 -3.59 5.99
C GLN A 49 14.61 -4.97 6.67
N LEU A 50 14.34 -4.98 7.97
CA LEU A 50 14.24 -6.19 8.79
C LEU A 50 12.88 -6.23 9.49
N PRO A 51 11.81 -6.70 8.81
CA PRO A 51 10.54 -6.99 9.48
C PRO A 51 10.74 -8.00 10.61
N ASP A 52 10.17 -7.72 11.78
CA ASP A 52 10.35 -8.48 13.01
C ASP A 52 9.04 -9.08 13.56
N CYS A 53 7.92 -8.84 12.88
CA CYS A 53 6.59 -9.31 13.24
C CYS A 53 5.74 -9.63 12.00
N THR A 54 4.60 -10.29 12.22
CA THR A 54 3.66 -10.70 11.16
C THR A 54 2.56 -9.68 10.88
N ASP A 55 2.48 -8.58 11.65
CA ASP A 55 1.58 -7.45 11.46
C ASP A 55 2.37 -6.19 11.02
N TRP A 56 3.46 -6.43 10.31
CA TRP A 56 4.42 -5.41 9.95
C TRP A 56 3.84 -4.37 8.98
N LEU A 57 2.99 -4.79 8.03
CA LEU A 57 2.35 -3.86 7.10
C LEU A 57 1.38 -2.90 7.79
N ASP A 58 0.65 -3.34 8.82
CA ASP A 58 -0.17 -2.46 9.64
C ASP A 58 0.71 -1.41 10.36
N GLY A 59 1.80 -1.87 10.97
CA GLY A 59 2.79 -1.01 11.61
C GLY A 59 3.42 0.00 10.63
N LEU A 60 3.75 -0.44 9.42
CA LEU A 60 4.26 0.40 8.35
C LEU A 60 3.20 1.43 7.91
N ALA A 61 1.96 1.01 7.66
CA ALA A 61 0.87 1.89 7.24
C ALA A 61 0.61 2.99 8.28
N LYS A 62 0.67 2.66 9.58
CA LYS A 62 0.56 3.62 10.67
C LYS A 62 1.61 4.74 10.63
N ARG A 63 2.81 4.50 10.06
CA ARG A 63 3.83 5.55 9.87
C ARG A 63 3.37 6.61 8.85
N TYR A 64 2.55 6.22 7.89
CA TYR A 64 1.97 7.12 6.88
C TYR A 64 0.64 7.74 7.31
N ARG A 65 0.15 7.47 8.53
CA ARG A 65 -1.18 7.88 8.99
C ARG A 65 -1.42 9.38 8.88
N VAL A 66 -0.43 10.21 9.21
CA VAL A 66 -0.54 11.67 9.13
C VAL A 66 -0.84 12.13 7.70
N GLU A 67 -0.23 11.48 6.70
CA GLU A 67 -0.45 11.80 5.29
C GLU A 67 -1.77 11.19 4.78
N LEU A 68 -2.00 9.91 5.06
CA LEU A 68 -3.19 9.17 4.61
C LEU A 68 -4.50 9.74 5.16
N CYS A 69 -4.47 10.32 6.37
CA CYS A 69 -5.66 10.85 7.02
C CYS A 69 -5.90 12.34 6.75
N GLN A 70 -5.18 12.95 5.81
CA GLN A 70 -5.57 14.27 5.28
C GLN A 70 -6.86 14.16 4.47
N GLU A 71 -7.77 15.12 4.62
CA GLU A 71 -9.09 15.09 3.99
C GLU A 71 -9.03 14.86 2.47
N MET A 72 -8.09 15.54 1.79
CA MET A 72 -7.86 15.38 0.35
C MET A 72 -7.46 13.95 -0.02
N ILE A 73 -6.56 13.33 0.75
CA ILE A 73 -6.10 11.96 0.49
C ILE A 73 -7.21 10.94 0.73
N GLN A 74 -8.02 11.16 1.77
CA GLN A 74 -9.19 10.31 2.03
C GLN A 74 -10.20 10.39 0.89
N GLN A 75 -10.43 11.58 0.33
CA GLN A 75 -11.31 11.78 -0.83
C GLN A 75 -10.80 11.03 -2.07
N GLU A 76 -9.51 11.17 -2.42
CA GLU A 76 -8.91 10.45 -3.55
C GLU A 76 -9.05 8.92 -3.41
N LEU A 77 -8.73 8.37 -2.23
CA LEU A 77 -8.87 6.93 -1.99
C LEU A 77 -10.33 6.47 -2.06
N SER A 78 -11.28 7.27 -1.55
CA SER A 78 -12.72 6.94 -1.62
C SER A 78 -13.25 6.90 -3.06
N GLN A 79 -12.61 7.61 -3.99
CA GLN A 79 -12.92 7.61 -5.42
C GLN A 79 -12.14 6.54 -6.19
N GLY A 80 -11.28 5.77 -5.52
CA GLY A 80 -10.42 4.75 -6.15
C GLY A 80 -9.21 5.32 -6.88
N ASN A 81 -8.85 6.59 -6.63
CA ASN A 81 -7.71 7.25 -7.25
C ASN A 81 -6.44 6.96 -6.47
N VAL A 82 -5.73 5.90 -6.85
CA VAL A 82 -4.51 5.47 -6.15
C VAL A 82 -3.26 6.26 -6.56
N ILE A 83 -3.20 6.77 -7.80
CA ILE A 83 -2.01 7.45 -8.34
C ILE A 83 -1.64 8.73 -7.56
N PRO A 84 -2.57 9.68 -7.33
CA PRO A 84 -2.26 10.90 -6.58
C PRO A 84 -1.77 10.57 -5.16
N VAL A 85 -2.35 9.54 -4.55
CA VAL A 85 -2.03 9.09 -3.21
C VAL A 85 -0.63 8.47 -3.17
N ILE A 86 -0.31 7.55 -4.07
CA ILE A 86 1.03 6.94 -4.17
C ILE A 86 2.09 8.03 -4.36
N ASN A 87 1.86 8.97 -5.28
CA ASN A 87 2.79 10.07 -5.53
C ASN A 87 2.99 10.96 -4.29
N HIS A 88 1.91 11.31 -3.59
CA HIS A 88 1.97 12.08 -2.35
C HIS A 88 2.78 11.37 -1.27
N LEU A 89 2.54 10.07 -1.05
CA LEU A 89 3.26 9.29 -0.04
C LEU A 89 4.74 9.09 -0.40
N ILE A 90 5.08 8.91 -1.68
CA ILE A 90 6.49 8.87 -2.14
C ILE A 90 7.20 10.20 -1.86
N GLN A 91 6.51 11.33 -2.07
CA GLN A 91 7.06 12.66 -1.82
C GLN A 91 7.25 12.96 -0.33
N SER A 92 6.49 12.31 0.55
CA SER A 92 6.65 12.45 2.01
C SER A 92 7.96 11.87 2.55
N LYS A 93 8.63 10.99 1.80
CA LYS A 93 9.92 10.35 2.15
C LYS A 93 9.97 9.70 3.54
N ILE A 94 8.82 9.17 3.99
CA ILE A 94 8.70 8.43 5.26
C ILE A 94 9.42 7.07 5.22
N GLY A 95 9.52 6.45 4.04
CA GLY A 95 10.12 5.13 3.86
C GLY A 95 10.50 4.82 2.40
N PRO A 96 11.02 3.62 2.11
CA PRO A 96 11.35 3.20 0.75
C PRO A 96 10.16 3.29 -0.20
N ASP A 97 10.37 3.87 -1.39
CA ASP A 97 9.29 4.18 -2.34
C ASP A 97 8.51 2.91 -2.77
N ILE A 98 9.19 1.76 -2.91
CA ILE A 98 8.57 0.47 -3.29
C ILE A 98 7.54 -0.04 -2.27
N LEU A 99 7.63 0.40 -1.01
CA LEU A 99 6.73 -0.01 0.08
C LEU A 99 5.46 0.85 0.18
N VAL A 100 5.37 1.95 -0.58
CA VAL A 100 4.19 2.81 -0.58
C VAL A 100 2.96 2.11 -1.15
N ILE A 101 3.15 1.29 -2.19
CA ILE A 101 2.04 0.65 -2.91
C ILE A 101 1.34 -0.41 -2.05
N PRO A 102 2.04 -1.32 -1.35
CA PRO A 102 1.41 -2.24 -0.40
C PRO A 102 0.64 -1.49 0.70
N VAL A 103 1.17 -0.36 1.20
CA VAL A 103 0.48 0.47 2.21
C VAL A 103 -0.83 1.02 1.66
N VAL A 104 -0.84 1.58 0.46
CA VAL A 104 -2.06 2.11 -0.16
C VAL A 104 -3.11 1.00 -0.33
N PHE A 105 -2.73 -0.15 -0.88
CA PHE A 105 -3.67 -1.26 -1.05
C PHE A 105 -4.17 -1.84 0.26
N TYR A 106 -3.30 -1.93 1.27
CA TYR A 106 -3.70 -2.36 2.61
C TYR A 106 -4.78 -1.44 3.19
N VAL A 107 -4.55 -0.12 3.15
CA VAL A 107 -5.48 0.88 3.66
C VAL A 107 -6.80 0.86 2.89
N MET A 108 -6.76 0.64 1.58
CA MET A 108 -7.98 0.45 0.79
C MET A 108 -8.77 -0.80 1.23
N LYS A 109 -8.07 -1.90 1.53
CA LYS A 109 -8.70 -3.16 1.94
C LYS A 109 -9.36 -3.07 3.32
N ILE A 110 -8.73 -2.39 4.27
CA ILE A 110 -9.34 -2.16 5.60
C ILE A 110 -10.37 -1.03 5.59
N GLY A 111 -10.32 -0.17 4.57
CA GLY A 111 -11.14 1.03 4.40
C GLY A 111 -10.51 2.25 5.06
N ILE A 112 -10.35 3.33 4.29
CA ILE A 112 -9.66 4.55 4.75
C ILE A 112 -10.31 5.18 5.99
N ASN A 113 -11.64 5.17 6.08
CA ASN A 113 -12.36 5.70 7.23
C ASN A 113 -12.09 4.89 8.50
N ASN A 114 -12.01 3.56 8.38
CA ASN A 114 -11.68 2.68 9.49
C ASN A 114 -10.22 2.88 9.93
N PHE A 115 -9.32 2.99 8.95
CA PHE A 115 -7.91 3.28 9.21
C PHE A 115 -7.75 4.61 9.96
N CYS A 116 -8.44 5.67 9.53
CA CYS A 116 -8.31 7.02 10.10
C CYS A 116 -9.17 7.29 11.34
N ALA A 117 -10.02 6.36 11.76
CA ALA A 117 -10.83 6.49 12.98
C ALA A 117 -9.94 6.75 14.22
N PRO A 118 -10.38 7.57 15.19
CA PRO A 118 -9.63 7.84 16.41
C PRO A 118 -9.16 6.54 17.07
N LEU A 119 -7.90 6.50 17.53
CA LEU A 119 -7.37 5.39 18.28
C LEU A 119 -8.12 5.34 19.62
N SER A 120 -8.93 4.30 19.81
CA SER A 120 -9.64 3.99 21.06
C SER A 120 -8.75 3.27 22.06
#